data_AF-A0A4R4VEH0-F1
#
_entry.id   AF-A0A4R4VEH0-F1
#
_cell.length_a   1.000
_cell.length_b   1.000
_cell.length_c   1.000
_cell.angle_alpha   90.00
_cell.angle_beta   90.00
_cell.angle_gamma   90.00
#
_symmetry.space_group_name_H-M   'P 1'
#
loop_
_entity.id
_entity.type
_entity.pdbx_description
1 polymer ?
#
loop_
_entity_poly.entity_id
_entity_poly.type
_entity_poly.pdbx_seq_one_letter_code
_entity_poly.pdbx_strand_id
1 'polypeptide(L)'
;MTRDDAHRSTADALLRFVLDRRPTYMGANLGRQVLQSRFLRNSPELRRNLDTFAASIVDRLGTAPDSVLRSGDIRTLSGRAELLIDYAGHLERSGADPASFDAAARVLLDRLAQLQFTRDEAAARFGSERFTGAFPHLITGADGSMGTWDITAWALAMLSLDQYEAIRALAKGFGRFHDGAYNAAAAAGTRQLLGTTTIDPNLIYAGAPAGFPLDGAEFVIGDEGGEQPYLITYGWSPNAIAQLGTVLRAVRDSRVTVPRSASWADGYWTGTPGPDVLNPHRFWEGLDAKLRYTHDFIEAVQLPVPADFPWMDLDRTTFPSTGTEDFRQGGWFDGSGRGTMSAVYSRLAVVGYVEGGGRDAALLARLGRWWDRLIVWDTAS
;
A
#
# COMPACT_ATOMS: atom_id res chain seq x y z
N MET A 1 3.20 -20.71 -3.48
CA MET A 1 4.38 -21.05 -2.65
C MET A 1 4.11 -22.28 -1.79
N THR A 2 2.88 -22.55 -1.37
CA THR A 2 2.48 -23.89 -0.91
C THR A 2 2.03 -24.71 -2.13
N ARG A 3 2.57 -25.92 -2.34
CA ARG A 3 2.10 -26.88 -3.35
C ARG A 3 1.00 -27.77 -2.76
N ASP A 4 0.20 -27.20 -1.88
CA ASP A 4 -0.79 -27.91 -1.10
C ASP A 4 -2.12 -27.88 -1.84
N ASP A 5 -2.61 -29.06 -2.22
CA ASP A 5 -3.83 -29.22 -3.00
C ASP A 5 -5.08 -28.79 -2.22
N ALA A 6 -5.06 -28.87 -0.88
CA ALA A 6 -6.17 -28.41 -0.05
C ALA A 6 -6.32 -26.89 -0.12
N HIS A 7 -5.23 -26.15 0.13
CA HIS A 7 -5.21 -24.69 0.02
C HIS A 7 -5.61 -24.21 -1.40
N ARG A 8 -5.23 -24.96 -2.44
CA ARG A 8 -5.62 -24.65 -3.83
C ARG A 8 -7.13 -24.84 -4.04
N SER A 9 -7.69 -25.98 -3.64
CA SER A 9 -9.13 -26.25 -3.75
C SER A 9 -9.97 -25.18 -3.04
N THR A 10 -9.52 -24.79 -1.85
CA THR A 10 -10.11 -23.72 -1.06
C THR A 10 -10.10 -22.37 -1.79
N ALA A 11 -8.95 -21.98 -2.36
CA ALA A 11 -8.85 -20.75 -3.15
C ALA A 11 -9.75 -20.78 -4.40
N ASP A 12 -9.88 -21.93 -5.06
CA ASP A 12 -10.77 -22.12 -6.21
C ASP A 12 -12.24 -21.98 -5.84
N ALA A 13 -12.66 -22.49 -4.68
CA ALA A 13 -14.03 -22.35 -4.18
C ALA A 13 -14.37 -20.90 -3.84
N LEU A 14 -13.48 -20.20 -3.14
CA LEU A 14 -13.63 -18.78 -2.84
C LEU A 14 -13.69 -17.92 -4.09
N LEU A 15 -12.82 -18.19 -5.06
CA LEU A 15 -12.80 -17.44 -6.32
C LEU A 15 -14.14 -17.61 -7.05
N ARG A 16 -14.66 -18.84 -7.16
CA ARG A 16 -15.98 -19.11 -7.76
C ARG A 16 -17.09 -18.35 -7.05
N PHE A 17 -17.16 -18.43 -5.72
CA PHE A 17 -18.15 -17.69 -4.94
C PHE A 17 -18.12 -16.18 -5.19
N VAL A 18 -16.92 -15.58 -5.30
CA VAL A 18 -16.77 -14.16 -5.60
C VAL A 18 -17.22 -13.84 -7.03
N LEU A 19 -16.84 -14.67 -8.01
CA LEU A 19 -17.20 -14.49 -9.41
C LEU A 19 -18.71 -14.68 -9.64
N ASP A 20 -19.36 -15.62 -8.97
CA ASP A 20 -20.81 -15.83 -9.09
C ASP A 20 -21.60 -14.60 -8.61
N ARG A 21 -21.13 -13.93 -7.55
CA ARG A 21 -21.76 -12.73 -7.01
C ARG A 21 -21.40 -11.44 -7.75
N ARG A 22 -20.20 -11.37 -8.32
CA ARG A 22 -19.67 -10.18 -9.01
C ARG A 22 -18.91 -10.58 -10.28
N PRO A 23 -19.62 -11.09 -11.30
CA PRO A 23 -19.00 -11.78 -12.44
C PRO A 23 -18.12 -10.90 -13.31
N THR A 24 -18.33 -9.58 -13.28
CA THR A 24 -17.60 -8.61 -14.10
C THR A 24 -16.72 -7.66 -13.27
N TYR A 25 -16.68 -7.82 -11.94
CA TYR A 25 -15.96 -6.87 -11.09
C TYR A 25 -14.46 -6.96 -11.33
N MET A 26 -13.87 -5.82 -11.67
CA MET A 26 -12.43 -5.63 -11.77
C MET A 26 -12.07 -4.23 -11.29
N GLY A 27 -10.98 -4.14 -10.55
CA GLY A 27 -10.37 -2.89 -10.13
C GLY A 27 -8.85 -3.03 -10.17
N ALA A 28 -8.13 -1.91 -10.09
CA ALA A 28 -6.67 -1.88 -10.21
C ALA A 28 -5.96 -2.89 -9.30
N ASN A 29 -6.32 -2.94 -8.02
CA ASN A 29 -5.70 -3.85 -7.05
C ASN A 29 -5.95 -5.33 -7.37
N LEU A 30 -7.16 -5.70 -7.81
CA LEU A 30 -7.45 -7.06 -8.22
C LEU A 30 -6.73 -7.41 -9.53
N GLY A 31 -6.70 -6.49 -10.50
CA GLY A 31 -6.02 -6.68 -11.78
C GLY A 31 -4.52 -6.94 -11.60
N ARG A 32 -3.85 -6.18 -10.73
CA ARG A 32 -2.44 -6.43 -10.38
C ARG A 32 -2.24 -7.81 -9.75
N GLN A 33 -3.12 -8.22 -8.83
CA GLN A 33 -3.07 -9.57 -8.24
C GLN A 33 -3.23 -10.67 -9.31
N VAL A 34 -4.12 -10.48 -10.30
CA VAL A 34 -4.28 -11.40 -11.44
C VAL A 34 -2.98 -11.50 -12.25
N LEU A 35 -2.31 -10.38 -12.52
CA LEU A 35 -1.06 -10.34 -13.28
C LEU A 35 0.13 -10.98 -12.55
N GLN A 36 0.13 -10.94 -11.22
CA GLN A 36 1.21 -11.49 -10.39
C GLN A 36 0.98 -12.96 -10.03
N SER A 37 -0.26 -13.41 -9.89
CA SER A 37 -0.60 -14.78 -9.50
C SER A 37 -0.84 -15.68 -10.71
N ARG A 38 -0.01 -16.72 -10.89
CA ARG A 38 -0.25 -17.75 -11.92
C ARG A 38 -1.61 -18.44 -11.75
N PHE A 39 -2.05 -18.61 -10.51
CA PHE A 39 -3.35 -19.20 -10.19
C PHE A 39 -4.49 -18.34 -10.73
N LEU A 40 -4.55 -17.06 -10.34
CA LEU A 40 -5.62 -16.14 -10.77
C LEU A 40 -5.59 -15.90 -12.29
N ARG A 41 -4.39 -15.79 -12.87
CA ARG A 41 -4.21 -15.62 -14.33
C ARG A 41 -4.74 -16.79 -15.17
N ASN A 42 -4.87 -17.97 -14.58
CA ASN A 42 -5.40 -19.13 -15.31
C ASN A 42 -6.93 -19.11 -15.42
N SER A 43 -7.65 -18.28 -14.64
CA SER A 43 -9.09 -18.07 -14.83
C SER A 43 -9.36 -17.27 -16.10
N PRO A 44 -10.09 -17.84 -17.08
CA PRO A 44 -10.49 -17.11 -18.28
C PRO A 44 -11.40 -15.91 -17.98
N GLU A 45 -12.30 -16.02 -16.99
CA GLU A 45 -13.18 -14.91 -16.60
C GLU A 45 -12.38 -13.74 -16.03
N LEU A 46 -11.46 -13.98 -15.10
CA LEU A 46 -10.64 -12.92 -14.51
C LEU A 46 -9.76 -12.22 -15.55
N ARG A 47 -9.20 -12.98 -16.51
CA ARG A 47 -8.45 -12.40 -17.63
C ARG A 47 -9.32 -11.50 -18.50
N ARG A 48 -10.50 -11.98 -18.91
CA ARG A 48 -11.43 -11.17 -19.71
C ARG A 48 -11.85 -9.89 -18.99
N ASN A 49 -12.12 -9.99 -17.69
CA ASN A 49 -12.46 -8.83 -16.87
C ASN A 49 -11.28 -7.84 -16.75
N LEU A 50 -10.05 -8.34 -16.63
CA LEU A 50 -8.84 -7.54 -16.64
C LEU A 50 -8.65 -6.81 -17.97
N ASP A 51 -8.75 -7.52 -19.09
CA ASP A 51 -8.60 -6.95 -20.44
C ASP A 51 -9.66 -5.86 -20.69
N THR A 52 -10.91 -6.14 -20.33
CA THR A 52 -12.03 -5.19 -20.45
C THR A 52 -11.79 -3.95 -19.57
N PHE A 53 -11.35 -4.14 -18.33
CA PHE A 53 -11.09 -3.04 -17.42
C PHE A 53 -9.92 -2.17 -17.86
N ALA A 54 -8.80 -2.78 -18.30
CA ALA A 54 -7.64 -2.06 -18.81
C ALA A 54 -8.02 -1.24 -20.05
N ALA A 55 -8.73 -1.83 -21.02
CA ALA A 55 -9.22 -1.13 -22.20
C ALA A 55 -10.15 0.05 -21.82
N SER A 56 -11.05 -0.16 -20.85
CA SER A 56 -11.98 0.89 -20.41
C SER A 56 -11.27 2.11 -19.81
N ILE A 57 -10.08 1.96 -19.22
CA ILE A 57 -9.29 3.08 -18.72
C ILE A 57 -8.75 3.90 -19.89
N VAL A 58 -8.19 3.22 -20.90
CA VAL A 58 -7.67 3.85 -22.12
C VAL A 58 -8.79 4.58 -22.87
N ASP A 59 -9.94 3.93 -23.07
CA ASP A 59 -11.09 4.51 -23.76
C ASP A 59 -11.64 5.75 -23.02
N ARG A 60 -11.71 5.70 -21.68
CA ARG A 60 -12.15 6.84 -20.87
C ARG A 60 -11.18 8.01 -20.93
N LEU A 61 -9.87 7.76 -21.00
CA LEU A 61 -8.89 8.82 -21.21
C LEU A 61 -9.07 9.50 -22.58
N GLY A 62 -9.43 8.75 -23.61
CA GLY A 62 -9.71 9.31 -24.94
C GLY A 62 -11.03 10.08 -25.03
N THR A 63 -12.05 9.68 -24.27
CA THR A 63 -13.42 10.21 -24.41
C THR A 63 -13.83 11.22 -23.33
N ALA A 64 -13.34 11.07 -22.11
CA ALA A 64 -13.69 11.90 -20.96
C ALA A 64 -12.48 12.05 -20.01
N PRO A 65 -11.35 12.63 -20.47
CA PRO A 65 -10.09 12.66 -19.71
C PRO A 65 -10.24 13.30 -18.33
N ASP A 66 -11.05 14.35 -18.20
CA ASP A 66 -11.25 15.04 -16.91
C ASP A 66 -11.89 14.14 -15.84
N SER A 67 -12.76 13.20 -16.24
CA SER A 67 -13.37 12.23 -15.33
C SER A 67 -12.36 11.21 -14.77
N VAL A 68 -11.18 11.12 -15.39
CA VAL A 68 -10.09 10.23 -14.99
C VAL A 68 -8.98 11.00 -14.29
N LEU A 69 -8.64 12.20 -14.78
CA LEU A 69 -7.46 12.98 -14.39
C LEU A 69 -7.74 14.08 -13.36
N ARG A 70 -8.99 14.54 -13.25
CA ARG A 70 -9.36 15.75 -12.49
C ARG A 70 -10.47 15.52 -11.45
N SER A 71 -10.84 14.27 -11.22
CA SER A 71 -11.87 13.92 -10.23
C SER A 71 -11.59 12.58 -9.55
N GLY A 72 -11.84 12.49 -8.25
CA GLY A 72 -11.82 11.25 -7.48
C GLY A 72 -10.72 11.22 -6.41
N ASP A 73 -10.30 10.01 -6.04
CA ASP A 73 -9.27 9.78 -5.03
C ASP A 73 -7.90 9.51 -5.71
N ILE A 74 -6.82 9.99 -5.10
CA ILE A 74 -5.45 9.79 -5.60
C ILE A 74 -5.08 8.30 -5.76
N ARG A 75 -5.57 7.41 -4.90
CA ARG A 75 -5.43 5.94 -5.01
C ARG A 75 -6.02 5.39 -6.30
N THR A 76 -7.12 5.99 -6.76
CA THR A 76 -7.74 5.55 -8.02
C THR A 76 -6.84 5.92 -9.20
N LEU A 77 -6.24 7.11 -9.19
CA LEU A 77 -5.32 7.55 -10.23
C LEU A 77 -4.03 6.70 -10.23
N SER A 78 -3.38 6.58 -9.08
CA SER A 78 -2.13 5.83 -8.92
C SER A 78 -2.31 4.34 -9.18
N GLY A 79 -3.38 3.73 -8.65
CA GLY A 79 -3.70 2.33 -8.89
C GLY A 79 -3.94 2.01 -10.36
N ARG A 80 -4.64 2.89 -11.10
CA ARG A 80 -4.81 2.73 -12.56
C ARG A 80 -3.48 2.83 -13.29
N ALA A 81 -2.63 3.81 -12.95
CA ALA A 81 -1.30 3.95 -13.55
C ALA A 81 -0.47 2.67 -13.34
N GLU A 82 -0.42 2.16 -12.10
CA GLU A 82 0.28 0.91 -11.78
C GLU A 82 -0.26 -0.29 -12.56
N LEU A 83 -1.59 -0.43 -12.62
CA LEU A 83 -2.20 -1.53 -13.37
C LEU A 83 -1.78 -1.49 -14.84
N LEU A 84 -1.83 -0.32 -15.47
CA LEU A 84 -1.50 -0.18 -16.89
C LEU A 84 -0.02 -0.50 -17.16
N ILE A 85 0.90 -0.09 -16.28
CA ILE A 85 2.32 -0.47 -16.34
C ILE A 85 2.47 -2.00 -16.26
N ASP A 86 1.84 -2.63 -15.26
CA ASP A 86 1.95 -4.07 -15.04
C ASP A 86 1.31 -4.86 -16.21
N TYR A 87 0.21 -4.35 -16.76
CA TYR A 87 -0.52 -4.92 -17.90
C TYR A 87 0.26 -4.80 -19.21
N ALA A 88 0.82 -3.62 -19.48
CA ALA A 88 1.69 -3.39 -20.63
C ALA A 88 2.89 -4.35 -20.63
N GLY A 89 3.55 -4.52 -19.48
CA GLY A 89 4.62 -5.53 -19.35
C GLY A 89 4.11 -6.97 -19.53
N HIS A 90 2.84 -7.26 -19.23
CA HIS A 90 2.25 -8.58 -19.51
C HIS A 90 2.00 -8.82 -21.00
N LEU A 91 1.49 -7.81 -21.72
CA LEU A 91 1.30 -7.87 -23.18
C LEU A 91 2.64 -8.09 -23.88
N GLU A 92 3.65 -7.32 -23.51
CA GLU A 92 5.01 -7.43 -24.05
C GLU A 92 5.58 -8.85 -23.88
N ARG A 93 5.48 -9.43 -22.68
CA ARG A 93 5.90 -10.83 -22.42
C ARG A 93 5.10 -11.86 -23.22
N SER A 94 3.90 -11.50 -23.66
CA SER A 94 3.01 -12.36 -24.44
C SER A 94 3.12 -12.11 -25.95
N GLY A 95 3.99 -11.18 -26.38
CA GLY A 95 4.16 -10.80 -27.80
C GLY A 95 3.09 -9.88 -28.36
N ALA A 96 2.27 -9.26 -27.51
CA ALA A 96 1.25 -8.27 -27.89
C ALA A 96 1.78 -6.84 -27.72
N ASP A 97 1.22 -5.89 -28.49
CA ASP A 97 1.63 -4.48 -28.48
C ASP A 97 1.12 -3.76 -27.21
N PRO A 98 2.00 -3.20 -26.37
CA PRO A 98 1.62 -2.45 -25.17
C PRO A 98 1.34 -0.96 -25.40
N ALA A 99 1.56 -0.42 -26.61
CA ALA A 99 1.71 1.02 -26.84
C ALA A 99 0.57 1.91 -26.32
N SER A 100 -0.70 1.49 -26.51
CA SER A 100 -1.85 2.26 -26.04
C SER A 100 -1.96 2.32 -24.51
N PHE A 101 -1.61 1.22 -23.84
CA PHE A 101 -1.59 1.14 -22.38
C PHE A 101 -0.41 1.91 -21.78
N ASP A 102 0.75 1.91 -22.46
CA ASP A 102 1.90 2.74 -22.09
C ASP A 102 1.60 4.24 -22.19
N ALA A 103 0.99 4.65 -23.30
CA ALA A 103 0.58 6.04 -23.51
C ALA A 103 -0.41 6.48 -22.42
N ALA A 104 -1.41 5.65 -22.12
CA ALA A 104 -2.37 5.91 -21.06
C ALA A 104 -1.70 5.96 -19.67
N ALA A 105 -0.78 5.03 -19.36
CA ALA A 105 -0.04 5.02 -18.10
C ALA A 105 0.76 6.32 -17.91
N ARG A 106 1.47 6.79 -18.95
CA ARG A 106 2.21 8.06 -18.93
C ARG A 106 1.30 9.24 -18.62
N VAL A 107 0.13 9.33 -19.26
CA VAL A 107 -0.84 10.42 -18.98
C VAL A 107 -1.27 10.44 -17.51
N LEU A 108 -1.52 9.27 -16.91
CA LEU A 108 -1.87 9.18 -15.49
C LEU A 108 -0.69 9.53 -14.57
N LEU A 109 0.54 9.10 -14.92
CA LEU A 109 1.76 9.39 -14.16
C LEU A 109 2.16 10.86 -14.24
N ASP A 110 2.05 11.49 -15.40
CA ASP A 110 2.31 12.92 -15.60
C ASP A 110 1.39 13.73 -14.70
N ARG A 111 0.10 13.35 -14.66
CA ARG A 111 -0.86 13.97 -13.76
C ARG A 111 -0.52 13.73 -12.29
N LEU A 112 -0.09 12.53 -11.92
CA LEU A 112 0.30 12.20 -10.56
C LEU A 112 1.51 13.03 -10.10
N ALA A 113 2.53 13.17 -10.96
CA ALA A 113 3.70 13.99 -10.68
C ALA A 113 3.32 15.48 -10.49
N GLN A 114 2.40 16.00 -11.31
CA GLN A 114 1.89 17.38 -11.18
C GLN A 114 1.12 17.64 -9.88
N LEU A 115 0.56 16.60 -9.26
CA LEU A 115 -0.23 16.74 -8.02
C LEU A 115 0.64 16.72 -6.76
N GLN A 116 1.94 16.46 -6.86
CA GLN A 116 2.84 16.43 -5.71
C GLN A 116 3.12 17.86 -5.21
N PHE A 117 2.95 18.10 -3.92
CA PHE A 117 3.21 19.41 -3.35
C PHE A 117 4.71 19.70 -3.29
N THR A 118 5.13 20.80 -3.87
CA THR A 118 6.41 21.44 -3.53
C THR A 118 6.36 22.05 -2.12
N ARG A 119 7.51 22.50 -1.62
CA ARG A 119 7.61 23.17 -0.32
C ARG A 119 6.73 24.41 -0.22
N ASP A 120 6.81 25.28 -1.23
CA ASP A 120 6.04 26.52 -1.28
C ASP A 120 4.54 26.23 -1.35
N GLU A 121 4.12 25.23 -2.13
CA GLU A 121 2.72 24.82 -2.20
C GLU A 121 2.22 24.23 -0.88
N ALA A 122 3.02 23.41 -0.21
CA ALA A 122 2.68 22.85 1.10
C ALA A 122 2.51 23.97 2.14
N ALA A 123 3.46 24.91 2.20
CA ALA A 123 3.39 26.08 3.08
C ALA A 123 2.15 26.94 2.78
N ALA A 124 1.91 27.28 1.52
CA ALA A 124 0.81 28.14 1.12
C ALA A 124 -0.56 27.50 1.35
N ARG A 125 -0.71 26.19 1.10
CA ARG A 125 -2.01 25.48 1.19
C ARG A 125 -2.34 25.04 2.61
N PHE A 126 -1.35 24.67 3.42
CA PHE A 126 -1.57 24.03 4.72
C PHE A 126 -0.98 24.81 5.90
N GLY A 127 -0.31 25.94 5.65
CA GLY A 127 0.42 26.68 6.69
C GLY A 127 1.61 25.91 7.26
N SER A 128 2.07 24.86 6.58
CA SER A 128 3.15 23.99 7.04
C SER A 128 3.85 23.28 5.88
N GLU A 129 5.18 23.36 5.85
CA GLU A 129 6.01 22.68 4.85
C GLU A 129 6.07 21.16 5.04
N ARG A 130 5.49 20.60 6.11
CA ARG A 130 5.60 19.15 6.37
C ARG A 130 4.95 18.26 5.30
N PHE A 131 4.08 18.81 4.45
CA PHE A 131 3.47 18.10 3.32
C PHE A 131 4.31 18.16 2.03
N THR A 132 5.53 18.71 2.10
CA THR A 132 6.46 18.79 0.97
C THR A 132 6.82 17.41 0.43
N GLY A 133 6.42 17.11 -0.81
CA GLY A 133 6.59 15.81 -1.45
C GLY A 133 5.40 14.85 -1.26
N ALA A 134 4.37 15.26 -0.50
CA ALA A 134 3.12 14.52 -0.37
C ALA A 134 2.15 14.83 -1.54
N PHE A 135 1.07 14.08 -1.58
CA PHE A 135 0.00 14.14 -2.57
C PHE A 135 -1.33 14.49 -1.89
N PRO A 136 -2.26 15.14 -2.61
CA PRO A 136 -3.63 15.34 -2.15
C PRO A 136 -4.35 14.02 -1.89
N HIS A 137 -5.34 14.03 -1.00
CA HIS A 137 -6.24 12.89 -0.83
C HIS A 137 -7.26 12.80 -1.98
N LEU A 138 -7.85 13.93 -2.35
CA LEU A 138 -8.85 14.05 -3.43
C LEU A 138 -8.31 14.90 -4.59
N ILE A 139 -8.68 14.52 -5.80
CA ILE A 139 -8.43 15.27 -7.03
C ILE A 139 -9.70 16.07 -7.33
N THR A 140 -9.59 17.40 -7.33
CA THR A 140 -10.72 18.32 -7.54
C THR A 140 -10.32 19.41 -8.53
N GLY A 141 -10.47 19.12 -9.83
CA GLY A 141 -10.10 20.05 -10.90
C GLY A 141 -8.61 20.00 -11.23
N ALA A 142 -8.00 21.17 -11.47
CA ALA A 142 -6.57 21.31 -11.74
C ALA A 142 -5.72 21.02 -10.48
N ASP A 143 -6.30 21.27 -9.32
CA ASP A 143 -5.68 21.08 -8.01
C ASP A 143 -6.19 19.81 -7.32
N GLY A 144 -5.42 19.35 -6.34
CA GLY A 144 -5.90 18.41 -5.34
C GLY A 144 -6.25 19.10 -4.03
N SER A 145 -7.08 18.44 -3.23
CA SER A 145 -7.45 18.85 -1.89
C SER A 145 -7.37 17.68 -0.91
N MET A 146 -7.47 17.98 0.37
CA MET A 146 -7.59 16.97 1.44
C MET A 146 -9.06 16.70 1.78
N GLY A 147 -9.98 17.11 0.90
CA GLY A 147 -11.41 17.12 1.17
C GLY A 147 -11.78 18.11 2.27
N THR A 148 -12.73 17.73 3.10
CA THR A 148 -13.19 18.53 4.26
C THR A 148 -12.41 18.23 5.54
N TRP A 149 -11.30 17.50 5.44
CA TRP A 149 -10.50 17.10 6.60
C TRP A 149 -9.61 18.25 7.06
N ASP A 150 -9.68 18.56 8.36
CA ASP A 150 -8.65 19.37 9.01
C ASP A 150 -7.42 18.52 9.24
N ILE A 151 -6.47 18.65 8.32
CA ILE A 151 -5.22 17.91 8.32
C ILE A 151 -4.08 18.71 8.92
N THR A 152 -4.32 19.89 9.53
CA THR A 152 -3.27 20.82 10.02
C THR A 152 -2.45 20.28 11.19
N ALA A 153 -2.91 19.23 11.86
CA ALA A 153 -2.17 18.50 12.90
C ALA A 153 -1.80 17.05 12.52
N TRP A 154 -2.23 16.55 11.37
CA TRP A 154 -2.01 15.15 10.99
C TRP A 154 -0.54 14.85 10.70
N ALA A 155 -0.07 13.70 11.19
CA ALA A 155 1.18 13.11 10.73
C ALA A 155 0.99 12.56 9.30
N LEU A 156 2.03 12.62 8.45
CA LEU A 156 2.01 12.02 7.10
C LEU A 156 1.63 10.53 7.11
N ALA A 157 2.00 9.83 8.18
CA ALA A 157 1.60 8.46 8.51
C ALA A 157 0.08 8.21 8.39
N MET A 158 -0.75 9.19 8.71
CA MET A 158 -2.21 9.08 8.68
C MET A 158 -2.78 9.03 7.25
N LEU A 159 -2.03 9.53 6.26
CA LEU A 159 -2.37 9.47 4.84
C LEU A 159 -1.60 8.36 4.11
N SER A 160 -0.81 7.57 4.85
CA SER A 160 0.18 6.61 4.36
C SER A 160 -0.23 5.83 3.12
N LEU A 161 -1.40 5.19 3.13
CA LEU A 161 -1.84 4.35 2.01
C LEU A 161 -1.96 5.12 0.68
N ASP A 162 -2.49 6.34 0.71
CA ASP A 162 -2.58 7.21 -0.48
C ASP A 162 -1.21 7.56 -1.02
N GLN A 163 -0.35 8.01 -0.10
CA GLN A 163 1.01 8.46 -0.41
C GLN A 163 1.83 7.29 -0.98
N TYR A 164 1.65 6.09 -0.43
CA TYR A 164 2.40 4.90 -0.81
C TYR A 164 2.04 4.43 -2.21
N GLU A 165 0.76 4.36 -2.54
CA GLU A 165 0.34 3.99 -3.89
C GLU A 165 0.83 5.02 -4.91
N ALA A 166 0.79 6.32 -4.60
CA ALA A 166 1.30 7.37 -5.48
C ALA A 166 2.81 7.23 -5.73
N ILE A 167 3.62 7.09 -4.67
CA ILE A 167 5.07 6.94 -4.79
C ILE A 167 5.44 5.65 -5.54
N ARG A 168 4.74 4.54 -5.25
CA ARG A 168 4.96 3.25 -5.92
C ARG A 168 4.65 3.33 -7.41
N ALA A 169 3.57 4.01 -7.79
CA ALA A 169 3.21 4.25 -9.19
C ALA A 169 4.30 5.03 -9.93
N LEU A 170 4.79 6.12 -9.34
CA LEU A 170 5.87 6.93 -9.92
C LEU A 170 7.18 6.16 -10.02
N ALA A 171 7.55 5.38 -9.00
CA ALA A 171 8.74 4.53 -9.03
C ALA A 171 8.66 3.49 -10.16
N LYS A 172 7.55 2.75 -10.26
CA LYS A 172 7.32 1.81 -11.37
C LYS A 172 7.32 2.51 -12.73
N GLY A 173 6.71 3.69 -12.80
CA GLY A 173 6.71 4.55 -13.98
C GLY A 173 8.12 4.89 -14.43
N PHE A 174 8.98 5.31 -13.50
CA PHE A 174 10.40 5.54 -13.79
C PHE A 174 11.12 4.27 -14.26
N GLY A 175 10.88 3.14 -13.61
CA GLY A 175 11.47 1.86 -14.00
C GLY A 175 11.09 1.42 -15.42
N ARG A 176 9.87 1.75 -15.87
CA ARG A 176 9.38 1.41 -17.22
C ARG A 176 9.75 2.44 -18.29
N PHE A 177 9.69 3.73 -17.95
CA PHE A 177 9.70 4.82 -18.92
C PHE A 177 10.97 5.67 -18.88
N HIS A 178 11.77 5.55 -17.82
CA HIS A 178 13.00 6.30 -17.57
C HIS A 178 12.83 7.82 -17.64
N ASP A 179 11.64 8.33 -17.31
CA ASP A 179 11.36 9.76 -17.27
C ASP A 179 11.90 10.39 -15.98
N GLY A 180 12.69 11.46 -16.12
CA GLY A 180 13.30 12.15 -14.99
C GLY A 180 12.30 12.77 -14.02
N ALA A 181 11.12 13.19 -14.49
CA ALA A 181 10.07 13.74 -13.65
C ALA A 181 9.52 12.69 -12.67
N TYR A 182 9.36 11.44 -13.13
CA TYR A 182 8.89 10.34 -12.28
C TYR A 182 9.93 9.98 -11.21
N ASN A 183 11.22 9.96 -11.57
CA ASN A 183 12.30 9.77 -10.59
C ASN A 183 12.29 10.88 -9.52
N ALA A 184 12.22 12.14 -9.95
CA ALA A 184 12.24 13.28 -9.04
C ALA A 184 11.06 13.24 -8.05
N ALA A 185 9.85 12.94 -8.55
CA ALA A 185 8.66 12.87 -7.72
C ALA A 185 8.67 11.64 -6.77
N ALA A 186 9.09 10.46 -7.27
CA ALA A 186 9.24 9.27 -6.43
C ALA A 186 10.31 9.47 -5.33
N ALA A 187 11.43 10.11 -5.65
CA ALA A 187 12.48 10.43 -4.69
C ALA A 187 11.99 11.40 -3.60
N ALA A 188 11.24 12.45 -3.99
CA ALA A 188 10.69 13.44 -3.07
C ALA A 188 9.73 12.82 -2.06
N GLY A 189 8.83 11.93 -2.51
CA GLY A 189 7.92 11.22 -1.61
C GLY A 189 8.65 10.19 -0.75
N THR A 190 9.61 9.44 -1.31
CA THR A 190 10.36 8.40 -0.58
C THR A 190 11.17 8.97 0.59
N ARG A 191 11.69 10.19 0.46
CA ARG A 191 12.40 10.91 1.52
C ARG A 191 11.63 10.89 2.85
N GLN A 192 10.34 11.19 2.80
CA GLN A 192 9.46 11.21 3.98
C GLN A 192 9.31 9.82 4.64
N LEU A 193 9.49 8.75 3.86
CA LEU A 193 9.30 7.37 4.31
C LEU A 193 10.52 6.78 5.02
N LEU A 194 11.70 7.37 4.81
CA LEU A 194 12.98 6.89 5.35
C LEU A 194 13.31 7.44 6.74
N GLY A 195 12.56 8.42 7.26
CA GLY A 195 12.87 9.12 8.51
C GLY A 195 12.74 8.32 9.82
N THR A 196 12.69 6.98 9.79
CA THR A 196 12.44 6.14 10.97
C THR A 196 13.15 4.77 10.84
N THR A 197 14.24 4.49 11.56
CA THR A 197 14.96 3.20 11.41
C THR A 197 14.91 2.25 12.61
N THR A 198 14.36 2.67 13.75
CA THR A 198 14.45 1.90 15.01
C THR A 198 13.08 1.33 15.45
N ILE A 199 12.99 0.00 15.62
CA ILE A 199 11.91 -0.67 16.39
C ILE A 199 12.31 -0.57 17.86
N ASP A 200 11.43 -0.07 18.74
CA ASP A 200 11.57 -0.35 20.17
C ASP A 200 11.04 -1.78 20.41
N PRO A 201 11.90 -2.76 20.71
CA PRO A 201 11.48 -4.14 20.91
C PRO A 201 10.58 -4.32 22.14
N ASN A 202 10.56 -3.38 23.08
CA ASN A 202 9.71 -3.44 24.27
C ASN A 202 8.25 -3.05 23.98
N LEU A 203 7.97 -2.45 22.82
CA LEU A 203 6.63 -2.01 22.42
C LEU A 203 5.77 -3.11 21.79
N ILE A 204 6.37 -4.22 21.33
CA ILE A 204 5.64 -5.39 20.78
C ILE A 204 4.86 -6.14 21.88
N TYR A 205 5.20 -5.92 23.16
CA TYR A 205 4.66 -6.69 24.29
C TYR A 205 4.18 -5.83 25.47
N ALA A 206 3.98 -4.53 25.29
CA ALA A 206 3.64 -3.60 26.37
C ALA A 206 2.17 -3.69 26.84
N GLY A 207 1.74 -4.87 27.32
CA GLY A 207 0.48 -5.04 28.05
C GLY A 207 -0.76 -4.52 27.33
N ALA A 208 -1.85 -4.30 28.09
CA ALA A 208 -3.12 -3.83 27.54
C ALA A 208 -2.91 -2.61 26.63
N PRO A 209 -3.43 -2.61 25.39
CA PRO A 209 -3.29 -1.48 24.50
C PRO A 209 -3.91 -0.29 25.22
N ALA A 210 -3.12 0.78 25.36
CA ALA A 210 -3.69 2.06 25.72
C ALA A 210 -4.87 2.30 24.77
N GLY A 211 -6.06 2.44 25.35
CA GLY A 211 -7.32 2.45 24.61
C GLY A 211 -7.26 3.42 23.43
N PHE A 212 -7.76 2.98 22.28
CA PHE A 212 -8.10 3.87 21.19
C PHE A 212 -9.52 4.40 21.44
N PRO A 213 -9.81 5.69 21.28
CA PRO A 213 -8.98 6.74 20.69
C PRO A 213 -8.05 7.42 21.71
N LEU A 214 -6.98 8.01 21.21
CA LEU A 214 -6.04 8.88 21.93
C LEU A 214 -6.71 10.19 22.39
N ASP A 215 -7.73 10.11 23.25
CA ASP A 215 -8.33 11.28 23.89
C ASP A 215 -7.34 11.84 24.92
N GLY A 216 -6.68 12.95 24.56
CA GLY A 216 -5.92 13.78 25.51
C GLY A 216 -4.39 13.70 25.45
N ALA A 217 -3.79 13.03 24.47
CA ALA A 217 -2.34 13.09 24.28
C ALA A 217 -1.93 14.36 23.50
N GLU A 218 -1.25 15.29 24.17
CA GLU A 218 -0.59 16.43 23.51
C GLU A 218 0.72 15.95 22.86
N PHE A 219 0.80 16.00 21.52
CA PHE A 219 2.00 15.59 20.78
C PHE A 219 2.85 16.80 20.39
N VAL A 220 4.13 16.77 20.77
CA VAL A 220 5.15 17.71 20.27
C VAL A 220 5.75 17.13 18.99
N ILE A 221 5.36 17.68 17.84
CA ILE A 221 5.88 17.29 16.52
C ILE A 221 7.24 17.98 16.33
N GLY A 222 8.32 17.19 16.27
CA GLY A 222 9.67 17.70 16.01
C GLY A 222 9.91 18.02 14.53
N ASP A 223 10.86 18.92 14.27
CA ASP A 223 11.36 19.25 12.93
C ASP A 223 11.95 18.02 12.22
N GLU A 224 11.98 18.05 10.88
CA GLU A 224 12.42 16.96 9.98
C GLU A 224 13.85 16.38 10.25
N GLY A 225 14.60 16.94 11.19
CA GLY A 225 15.90 16.43 11.65
C GLY A 225 15.85 15.50 12.86
N GLY A 226 14.67 15.27 13.46
CA GLY A 226 14.52 14.47 14.67
C GLY A 226 13.54 13.33 14.49
N GLU A 227 14.06 12.10 14.50
CA GLU A 227 13.28 10.86 14.63
C GLU A 227 12.31 10.98 15.83
N GLN A 228 11.01 10.78 15.61
CA GLN A 228 10.03 10.62 16.68
C GLN A 228 9.45 9.20 16.60
N PRO A 229 9.96 8.22 17.38
CA PRO A 229 9.44 6.84 17.44
C PRO A 229 7.97 6.75 17.88
N TYR A 230 7.41 7.80 18.50
CA TYR A 230 6.17 7.72 19.29
C TYR A 230 4.86 7.76 18.48
N LEU A 231 4.85 8.30 17.25
CA LEU A 231 3.69 8.20 16.34
C LEU A 231 3.70 6.89 15.52
N ILE A 232 4.83 6.21 15.49
CA ILE A 232 5.08 5.01 14.67
C ILE A 232 4.63 3.74 15.38
N THR A 233 4.55 3.78 16.71
CA THR A 233 4.17 2.65 17.57
C THR A 233 2.71 2.60 17.96
N TYR A 234 1.95 3.70 17.82
CA TYR A 234 0.49 3.72 18.02
C TYR A 234 -0.32 4.11 16.76
N GLY A 235 0.34 4.58 15.69
CA GLY A 235 -0.33 5.21 14.54
C GLY A 235 -0.20 4.51 13.19
N TRP A 236 0.68 3.51 13.04
CA TRP A 236 0.74 2.74 11.79
C TRP A 236 0.01 1.42 11.95
N SER A 237 -1.12 1.30 11.26
CA SER A 237 -1.73 0.00 11.06
C SER A 237 -0.72 -0.95 10.39
N PRO A 238 -0.75 -2.25 10.69
CA PRO A 238 0.05 -3.27 10.00
C PRO A 238 -0.05 -3.19 8.47
N ASN A 239 -1.20 -2.73 7.97
CA ASN A 239 -1.43 -2.44 6.56
C ASN A 239 -0.49 -1.35 6.03
N ALA A 240 -0.31 -0.26 6.77
CA ALA A 240 0.58 0.83 6.37
C ALA A 240 2.04 0.34 6.32
N ILE A 241 2.48 -0.46 7.30
CA ILE A 241 3.85 -1.02 7.31
C ILE A 241 4.07 -1.99 6.14
N ALA A 242 3.11 -2.87 5.88
CA ALA A 242 3.19 -3.78 4.74
C ALA A 242 3.18 -3.04 3.39
N GLN A 243 2.31 -2.03 3.25
CA GLN A 243 2.24 -1.23 2.03
C GLN A 243 3.51 -0.40 1.84
N LEU A 244 4.11 0.14 2.91
CA LEU A 244 5.42 0.77 2.86
C LEU A 244 6.46 -0.17 2.23
N GLY A 245 6.50 -1.44 2.65
CA GLY A 245 7.40 -2.45 2.07
C GLY A 245 7.27 -2.57 0.54
N THR A 246 6.03 -2.51 0.02
CA THR A 246 5.80 -2.54 -1.43
C THR A 246 6.35 -1.30 -2.16
N VAL A 247 6.27 -0.12 -1.54
CA VAL A 247 6.80 1.13 -2.11
C VAL A 247 8.31 1.08 -2.14
N LEU A 248 8.93 0.75 -1.01
CA LEU A 248 10.38 0.71 -0.87
C LEU A 248 11.00 -0.29 -1.84
N ARG A 249 10.35 -1.45 -2.01
CA ARG A 249 10.72 -2.41 -3.03
C ARG A 249 10.60 -1.85 -4.45
N ALA A 250 9.51 -1.16 -4.80
CA ALA A 250 9.35 -0.57 -6.12
C ALA A 250 10.41 0.51 -6.41
N VAL A 251 10.71 1.36 -5.42
CA VAL A 251 11.80 2.36 -5.48
C VAL A 251 13.14 1.66 -5.74
N ARG A 252 13.43 0.58 -5.01
CA ARG A 252 14.62 -0.26 -5.18
C ARG A 252 14.72 -0.89 -6.54
N ASP A 253 13.71 -1.66 -6.92
CA ASP A 253 13.69 -2.45 -8.14
C ASP A 253 13.74 -1.53 -9.38
N SER A 254 13.18 -0.32 -9.28
CA SER A 254 13.19 0.70 -10.34
C SER A 254 14.40 1.64 -10.30
N ARG A 255 15.31 1.46 -9.33
CA ARG A 255 16.55 2.25 -9.17
C ARG A 255 16.33 3.77 -9.07
N VAL A 256 15.27 4.19 -8.40
CA VAL A 256 15.01 5.61 -8.09
C VAL A 256 16.17 6.22 -7.30
N THR A 257 16.66 7.38 -7.71
CA THR A 257 17.77 8.07 -7.03
C THR A 257 17.39 9.49 -6.66
N VAL A 258 17.97 9.98 -5.56
CA VAL A 258 17.84 11.38 -5.15
C VAL A 258 18.46 12.28 -6.23
N PRO A 259 17.72 13.23 -6.81
CA PRO A 259 18.26 14.18 -7.77
C PRO A 259 19.38 15.03 -7.17
N ARG A 260 20.44 15.29 -7.93
CA ARG A 260 21.56 16.17 -7.53
C ARG A 260 21.27 17.66 -7.75
N SER A 261 20.05 18.02 -8.12
CA SER A 261 19.68 19.40 -8.47
C SER A 261 19.46 20.24 -7.20
N ALA A 262 20.11 21.40 -7.14
CA ALA A 262 19.87 22.38 -6.07
C ALA A 262 18.41 22.87 -6.06
N SER A 263 17.82 23.14 -7.23
CA SER A 263 16.43 23.58 -7.31
C SER A 263 15.43 22.50 -6.85
N TRP A 264 15.76 21.23 -7.06
CA TRP A 264 14.97 20.13 -6.52
C TRP A 264 15.14 20.04 -5.00
N ALA A 265 16.36 20.22 -4.50
CA ALA A 265 16.61 20.24 -3.07
C ALA A 265 15.85 21.38 -2.38
N ASP A 266 15.92 22.60 -2.93
CA ASP A 266 15.22 23.77 -2.41
C ASP A 266 13.69 23.58 -2.42
N GLY A 267 13.16 22.93 -3.46
CA GLY A 267 11.73 22.69 -3.61
C GLY A 267 11.17 21.55 -2.76
N TYR A 268 12.01 20.63 -2.26
CA TYR A 268 11.55 19.41 -1.59
C TYR A 268 12.15 19.12 -0.21
N TRP A 269 12.99 20.03 0.32
CA TRP A 269 13.55 19.96 1.67
C TRP A 269 13.23 21.22 2.48
N THR A 270 12.84 21.03 3.75
CA THR A 270 12.60 22.14 4.70
C THR A 270 13.89 22.66 5.35
N GLY A 271 15.03 22.01 5.07
CA GLY A 271 16.37 22.40 5.52
C GLY A 271 17.46 21.94 4.55
N THR A 272 18.73 22.09 4.92
CA THR A 272 19.85 21.56 4.10
C THR A 272 20.01 20.06 4.38
N PRO A 273 19.73 19.16 3.41
CA PRO A 273 19.91 17.73 3.62
C PRO A 273 21.38 17.42 3.94
N GLY A 274 21.61 16.55 4.92
CA GLY A 274 22.95 16.07 5.24
C GLY A 274 23.61 15.44 4.00
N PRO A 275 24.95 15.57 3.81
CA PRO A 275 25.67 15.01 2.66
C PRO A 275 25.43 13.50 2.50
N ASP A 276 25.20 12.82 3.62
CA ASP A 276 24.96 11.40 3.71
C ASP A 276 23.60 10.98 3.16
N VAL A 277 22.60 11.86 3.19
CA VAL A 277 21.26 11.59 2.63
C VAL A 277 21.23 11.87 1.13
N LEU A 278 22.06 12.79 0.66
CA LEU A 278 22.29 13.05 -0.76
C LEU A 278 23.20 12.01 -1.43
N ASN A 279 23.91 11.19 -0.64
CA ASN A 279 24.73 10.11 -1.16
C ASN A 279 23.84 8.95 -1.64
N PRO A 280 23.83 8.63 -2.95
CA PRO A 280 22.97 7.57 -3.47
C PRO A 280 23.22 6.21 -2.80
N HIS A 281 24.47 5.88 -2.45
CA HIS A 281 24.79 4.63 -1.78
C HIS A 281 24.13 4.51 -0.41
N ARG A 282 24.22 5.57 0.40
CA ARG A 282 23.62 5.60 1.74
C ARG A 282 22.09 5.66 1.69
N PHE A 283 21.53 6.33 0.68
CA PHE A 283 20.10 6.26 0.39
C PHE A 283 19.63 4.82 0.13
N TRP A 284 20.38 4.06 -0.67
CA TRP A 284 20.10 2.64 -0.92
C TRP A 284 20.27 1.75 0.32
N GLU A 285 21.30 1.99 1.15
CA GLU A 285 21.49 1.28 2.41
C GLU A 285 20.34 1.51 3.39
N GLY A 286 19.92 2.77 3.55
CA GLY A 286 18.76 3.14 4.37
C GLY A 286 17.46 2.53 3.85
N LEU A 287 17.27 2.51 2.53
CA LEU A 287 16.13 1.85 1.90
C LEU A 287 16.10 0.35 2.19
N ASP A 288 17.24 -0.33 2.04
CA ASP A 288 17.36 -1.76 2.28
C ASP A 288 17.14 -2.12 3.75
N ALA A 289 17.66 -1.30 4.67
CA ALA A 289 17.39 -1.43 6.10
C ALA A 289 15.90 -1.26 6.41
N LYS A 290 15.26 -0.25 5.82
CA LYS A 290 13.83 0.01 6.04
C LYS A 290 12.94 -1.07 5.42
N LEU A 291 13.32 -1.62 4.27
CA LEU A 291 12.61 -2.76 3.67
C LEU A 291 12.67 -3.99 4.57
N ARG A 292 13.85 -4.33 5.11
CA ARG A 292 14.00 -5.42 6.09
C ARG A 292 13.12 -5.17 7.33
N TYR A 293 13.15 -3.95 7.87
CA TYR A 293 12.27 -3.55 8.96
C TYR A 293 10.79 -3.86 8.68
N THR A 294 10.30 -3.60 7.45
CA THR A 294 8.89 -3.90 7.13
C THR A 294 8.58 -5.40 7.14
N HIS A 295 9.56 -6.24 6.75
CA HIS A 295 9.40 -7.70 6.79
C HIS A 295 9.43 -8.20 8.23
N ASP A 296 10.45 -7.81 8.98
CA ASP A 296 10.64 -8.19 10.39
C ASP A 296 9.42 -7.81 11.24
N PHE A 297 8.86 -6.61 11.02
CA PHE A 297 7.65 -6.17 11.70
C PHE A 297 6.48 -7.12 11.43
N ILE A 298 6.16 -7.38 10.15
CA ILE A 298 5.01 -8.22 9.79
C ILE A 298 5.21 -9.65 10.31
N GLU A 299 6.43 -10.18 10.23
CA GLU A 299 6.76 -11.51 10.75
C GLU A 299 6.57 -11.60 12.27
N ALA A 300 6.87 -10.53 13.00
CA ALA A 300 6.71 -10.46 14.45
C ALA A 300 5.25 -10.28 14.89
N VAL A 301 4.41 -9.60 14.10
CA VAL A 301 3.06 -9.21 14.56
C VAL A 301 1.93 -10.07 14.00
N GLN A 302 2.12 -10.80 12.90
CA GLN A 302 1.08 -11.65 12.29
C GLN A 302 1.09 -13.04 12.95
N LEU A 303 0.44 -13.14 14.10
CA LEU A 303 0.51 -14.32 14.97
C LEU A 303 -0.88 -14.88 15.30
N PRO A 304 -1.02 -16.22 15.42
CA PRO A 304 -2.21 -16.80 16.00
C PRO A 304 -2.30 -16.42 17.50
N VAL A 305 -3.49 -16.10 17.97
CA VAL A 305 -3.75 -15.86 19.41
C VAL A 305 -4.83 -16.81 19.95
N PRO A 306 -4.74 -17.26 21.21
CA PRO A 306 -5.78 -18.05 21.86
C PRO A 306 -7.14 -17.34 21.90
N ALA A 307 -8.24 -18.10 21.95
CA ALA A 307 -9.64 -17.64 22.01
C ALA A 307 -9.95 -16.70 23.19
N ASP A 308 -9.19 -16.86 24.28
CA ASP A 308 -9.30 -16.16 25.55
C ASP A 308 -8.29 -15.00 25.68
N PHE A 309 -7.66 -14.59 24.57
CA PHE A 309 -6.70 -13.48 24.59
C PHE A 309 -7.39 -12.18 25.08
N PRO A 310 -6.84 -11.47 26.08
CA PRO A 310 -7.58 -10.45 26.85
C PRO A 310 -8.14 -9.25 26.09
N TRP A 311 -7.72 -9.01 24.84
CA TRP A 311 -8.15 -7.87 24.00
C TRP A 311 -8.90 -8.30 22.74
N MET A 312 -9.29 -9.58 22.64
CA MET A 312 -10.22 -10.01 21.60
C MET A 312 -11.64 -9.63 21.97
N ASP A 313 -12.16 -8.65 21.24
CA ASP A 313 -13.57 -8.27 21.29
C ASP A 313 -14.38 -9.25 20.43
N LEU A 314 -14.67 -10.43 21.00
CA LEU A 314 -15.39 -11.50 20.30
C LEU A 314 -16.78 -11.06 19.79
N ASP A 315 -17.40 -10.08 20.45
CA ASP A 315 -18.72 -9.55 20.11
C ASP A 315 -18.69 -8.61 18.90
N ARG A 316 -17.57 -7.90 18.67
CA ARG A 316 -17.34 -7.06 17.47
C ARG A 316 -16.63 -7.77 16.33
N THR A 317 -16.06 -8.94 16.57
CA THR A 317 -15.47 -9.80 15.53
C THR A 317 -16.55 -10.59 14.81
N THR A 318 -17.50 -9.89 14.18
CA THR A 318 -18.53 -10.53 13.37
C THR A 318 -17.90 -11.11 12.11
N PHE A 319 -17.48 -12.37 12.18
CA PHE A 319 -17.45 -13.26 11.03
C PHE A 319 -18.86 -13.82 10.82
N PRO A 320 -19.29 -14.08 9.58
CA PRO A 320 -20.51 -14.85 9.35
C PRO A 320 -20.32 -16.23 9.98
N SER A 321 -20.98 -16.45 11.11
CA SER A 321 -20.95 -17.69 11.89
C SER A 321 -22.38 -18.12 12.17
N THR A 322 -22.64 -19.42 12.09
CA THR A 322 -23.88 -20.06 12.50
C THR A 322 -23.95 -20.32 14.02
N GLY A 323 -22.95 -19.88 14.79
CA GLY A 323 -22.90 -19.95 16.25
C GLY A 323 -22.40 -21.27 16.83
N THR A 324 -22.05 -22.23 15.97
CA THR A 324 -21.65 -23.60 16.36
C THR A 324 -20.27 -24.02 15.83
N GLU A 325 -19.57 -23.19 15.06
CA GLU A 325 -18.36 -23.64 14.34
C GLU A 325 -17.03 -23.39 15.10
N ASP A 326 -16.03 -24.23 14.83
CA ASP A 326 -14.71 -24.29 15.48
C ASP A 326 -13.81 -23.05 15.29
N PHE A 327 -14.22 -22.02 14.55
CA PHE A 327 -13.45 -20.78 14.37
C PHE A 327 -13.37 -19.94 15.67
N ARG A 328 -14.09 -20.31 16.74
CA ARG A 328 -13.83 -19.81 18.10
C ARG A 328 -12.52 -20.35 18.71
N GLN A 329 -11.79 -21.26 18.08
CA GLN A 329 -10.54 -21.86 18.61
C GLN A 329 -9.26 -21.00 18.41
N GLY A 330 -9.38 -19.68 18.22
CA GLY A 330 -8.25 -18.75 18.21
C GLY A 330 -8.41 -17.59 17.21
N GLY A 331 -7.94 -16.41 17.60
CA GLY A 331 -7.92 -15.22 16.76
C GLY A 331 -6.61 -15.04 16.00
N TRP A 332 -6.50 -13.90 15.30
CA TRP A 332 -5.28 -13.46 14.65
C TRP A 332 -4.89 -12.09 15.19
N PHE A 333 -3.71 -12.00 15.78
CA PHE A 333 -3.09 -10.73 16.08
C PHE A 333 -2.43 -10.23 14.80
N ASP A 334 -2.74 -9.00 14.43
CA ASP A 334 -2.16 -8.36 13.26
C ASP A 334 -1.13 -7.28 13.62
N GLY A 335 -0.99 -6.90 14.90
CA GLY A 335 -0.14 -5.79 15.36
C GLY A 335 -0.89 -4.49 15.66
N SER A 336 -2.21 -4.44 15.46
CA SER A 336 -3.02 -3.22 15.66
C SER A 336 -3.39 -2.92 17.12
N GLY A 337 -2.99 -3.77 18.07
CA GLY A 337 -3.46 -3.68 19.45
C GLY A 337 -4.94 -4.05 19.62
N ARG A 338 -5.61 -4.57 18.59
CA ARG A 338 -6.97 -5.12 18.69
C ARG A 338 -6.92 -6.62 18.45
N GLY A 339 -7.54 -7.39 19.34
CA GLY A 339 -7.71 -8.80 19.09
C GLY A 339 -8.70 -8.99 17.95
N THR A 340 -8.20 -9.52 16.83
CA THR A 340 -8.98 -9.88 15.65
C THR A 340 -9.58 -8.67 14.91
N MET A 341 -8.75 -7.94 14.17
CA MET A 341 -9.26 -7.12 13.08
C MET A 341 -9.74 -8.02 11.93
N SER A 342 -10.81 -7.61 11.24
CA SER A 342 -11.43 -8.32 10.11
C SER A 342 -10.40 -8.98 9.18
N ALA A 343 -10.72 -10.16 8.66
CA ALA A 343 -10.01 -10.81 7.54
C ALA A 343 -9.52 -9.84 6.45
N VAL A 344 -10.29 -8.77 6.21
CA VAL A 344 -9.94 -7.70 5.26
C VAL A 344 -8.65 -6.95 5.64
N TYR A 345 -8.42 -6.66 6.93
CA TYR A 345 -7.21 -5.98 7.40
C TYR A 345 -6.00 -6.89 7.33
N SER A 346 -6.07 -8.11 7.88
CA SER A 346 -4.97 -9.07 7.77
C SER A 346 -4.61 -9.37 6.31
N ARG A 347 -5.59 -9.42 5.40
CA ARG A 347 -5.34 -9.53 3.96
C ARG A 347 -4.44 -8.40 3.44
N LEU A 348 -4.71 -7.15 3.78
CA LEU A 348 -3.93 -6.00 3.27
C LEU A 348 -2.48 -6.04 3.75
N ALA A 349 -2.27 -6.38 5.02
CA ALA A 349 -0.93 -6.58 5.58
C ALA A 349 -0.17 -7.74 4.91
N VAL A 350 -0.82 -8.88 4.73
CA VAL A 350 -0.19 -10.07 4.14
C VAL A 350 0.09 -9.88 2.65
N VAL A 351 -0.84 -9.29 1.90
CA VAL A 351 -0.62 -8.96 0.48
C VAL A 351 0.55 -8.00 0.34
N GLY A 352 0.60 -6.93 1.15
CA GLY A 352 1.71 -5.98 1.14
C GLY A 352 3.05 -6.62 1.51
N TYR A 353 3.07 -7.54 2.49
CA TYR A 353 4.27 -8.29 2.86
C TYR A 353 4.80 -9.14 1.70
N VAL A 354 3.94 -9.92 1.05
CA VAL A 354 4.34 -10.77 -0.08
C VAL A 354 4.76 -9.93 -1.29
N GLU A 355 4.00 -8.90 -1.64
CA GLU A 355 4.34 -7.97 -2.72
C GLU A 355 5.65 -7.22 -2.43
N GLY A 356 5.87 -6.84 -1.16
CA GLY A 356 7.10 -6.25 -0.65
C GLY A 356 8.30 -7.21 -0.60
N GLY A 357 8.11 -8.50 -0.90
CA GLY A 357 9.20 -9.49 -1.01
C GLY A 357 9.37 -10.41 0.19
N GLY A 358 8.48 -10.32 1.18
CA GLY A 358 8.41 -11.24 2.32
C GLY A 358 8.13 -12.68 1.88
N ARG A 359 8.80 -13.65 2.54
CA ARG A 359 8.82 -15.06 2.13
C ARG A 359 8.83 -16.05 3.30
N ASP A 360 8.59 -15.63 4.53
CA ASP A 360 8.61 -16.54 5.67
C ASP A 360 7.57 -17.66 5.50
N ALA A 361 8.06 -18.87 5.23
CA ALA A 361 7.21 -19.99 4.86
C ALA A 361 6.34 -20.43 6.05
N ALA A 362 6.84 -20.28 7.28
CA ALA A 362 6.12 -20.67 8.48
C ALA A 362 4.91 -19.76 8.71
N LEU A 363 5.09 -18.45 8.59
CA LEU A 363 4.05 -17.43 8.62
C LEU A 363 3.01 -17.66 7.53
N LEU A 364 3.44 -17.83 6.27
CA LEU A 364 2.53 -18.07 5.15
C LEU A 364 1.73 -19.37 5.32
N ALA A 365 2.35 -20.43 5.86
CA ALA A 365 1.65 -21.67 6.18
C ALA A 365 0.67 -21.52 7.35
N ARG A 366 1.03 -20.76 8.40
CA ARG A 366 0.13 -20.44 9.52
C ARG A 366 -1.09 -19.64 9.04
N LEU A 367 -0.86 -18.64 8.19
CA LEU A 367 -1.90 -17.82 7.57
C LEU A 367 -2.83 -18.67 6.71
N GLY A 368 -2.29 -19.56 5.86
CA GLY A 368 -3.10 -20.47 5.04
C GLY A 368 -4.07 -21.29 5.88
N ARG A 369 -3.56 -21.92 6.95
CA ARG A 369 -4.40 -22.68 7.90
C ARG A 369 -5.44 -21.83 8.62
N TRP A 370 -5.14 -20.58 8.93
CA TRP A 370 -6.11 -19.67 9.55
C TRP A 370 -7.23 -19.30 8.56
N TRP A 371 -6.88 -18.97 7.31
CA TRP A 371 -7.85 -18.69 6.26
C TRP A 371 -8.76 -19.87 5.93
N ASP A 372 -8.22 -21.09 5.90
CA ASP A 372 -9.00 -22.31 5.68
C ASP A 372 -10.13 -22.48 6.71
N ARG A 373 -9.91 -22.03 7.96
CA ARG A 373 -10.92 -22.08 9.04
C ARG A 373 -12.03 -21.03 8.90
N LEU A 374 -11.77 -19.94 8.17
CA LEU A 374 -12.74 -18.86 7.97
C LEU A 374 -13.75 -19.19 6.86
N ILE A 375 -13.56 -20.31 6.17
CA ILE A 375 -14.40 -20.71 5.05
C ILE A 375 -15.46 -21.66 5.61
N VAL A 376 -16.67 -21.12 5.74
CA VAL A 376 -17.86 -21.93 6.00
C VAL A 376 -18.14 -22.69 4.70
N TRP A 377 -17.71 -23.96 4.67
CA TRP A 377 -18.15 -24.88 3.64
C TRP A 377 -19.64 -25.09 3.83
N ASP A 378 -20.43 -24.78 2.80
CA ASP A 378 -21.85 -25.12 2.79
C ASP A 378 -21.93 -26.65 2.79
N THR A 379 -22.07 -27.26 3.97
CA THR A 379 -22.27 -28.70 4.11
C THR A 379 -23.71 -29.01 3.73
N ALA A 380 -24.05 -28.77 2.47
CA ALA A 380 -25.23 -29.35 1.85
C ALA A 380 -24.86 -30.74 1.34
N SER A 381 -25.03 -31.73 2.21
CA SER A 381 -25.16 -33.14 1.85
C SER A 381 -26.22 -33.79 2.72
#